data_AF-A0A328F6S8-F1
#
_entry.id   AF-A0A328F6S8-F1
#
_cell.length_a   1.000
_cell.length_b   1.000
_cell.length_c   1.000
_cell.angle_alpha   90.00
_cell.angle_beta   90.00
_cell.angle_gamma   90.00
#
_symmetry.space_group_name_H-M   'P 1'
#
loop_
_entity.id
_entity.type
_entity.pdbx_description
1 polymer ?
#
loop_
_entity_poly.entity_id
_entity_poly.type
_entity_poly.pdbx_seq_one_letter_code
_entity_poly.pdbx_strand_id
1 'polypeptide(L)'
;MNFKDFLPFIGLAVPLIALYFVVRNYWRKSGTHIKGQFSISSSAYAEDKYVNSVTLENFKDRSVIIFKVFLRVGANYYIELDDFEHDPKILKPYESYSSHYDPVDFYCVNMNRIKLNELLGSSKVKKHLVLSTSHGKYVVKEWIKRWDPIFDFFDNHMTASVLPMRPKESTGYYGSEVKYLARLLTEDGYKKTVPVYPSDYNYPRFEKFRLTEESLSSREKLEEFLTDQAINGNIKCVDVEVVDADELRKKNYGHDFEKVVEAKHYSWFFYVVVGKLLTILSNIRLYFINRKHKKANKALQRTSR
;
A
#
# COMPACT_ATOMS: atom_id res chain seq x y z
N MET A 1 24.42 15.83 52.54
CA MET A 1 24.66 16.75 51.41
C MET A 1 23.60 17.82 51.44
N ASN A 2 24.02 19.07 51.59
CA ASN A 2 23.12 20.22 51.70
C ASN A 2 22.68 20.66 50.30
N PHE A 3 21.49 21.25 50.15
CA PHE A 3 21.00 21.74 48.86
C PHE A 3 21.97 22.73 48.17
N LYS A 4 22.75 23.46 48.97
CA LYS A 4 23.81 24.37 48.51
C LYS A 4 24.97 23.66 47.79
N ASP A 5 25.20 22.38 48.07
CA ASP A 5 26.25 21.59 47.42
C ASP A 5 25.85 21.17 45.98
N PHE A 6 24.54 21.21 45.66
CA PHE A 6 24.00 20.91 44.33
C PHE A 6 23.85 22.14 43.44
N LEU A 7 23.87 23.36 44.00
CA LEU A 7 23.77 24.61 43.24
C LEU A 7 24.75 24.73 42.05
N PRO A 8 26.06 24.39 42.19
CA PRO A 8 26.99 24.48 41.07
C PRO A 8 26.69 23.46 39.96
N PHE A 9 26.20 22.26 40.31
CA PHE A 9 25.80 21.25 39.33
C PHE A 9 24.56 21.66 38.55
N ILE A 10 23.56 22.24 39.23
CA ILE A 10 22.37 22.81 38.59
C ILE A 10 22.77 24.00 37.70
N GLY A 11 23.67 24.85 38.18
CA GLY A 11 24.21 26.00 37.45
C GLY A 11 24.98 25.62 36.17
N LEU A 12 25.62 24.44 36.13
CA LEU A 12 26.25 23.88 34.93
C LEU A 12 25.27 23.13 34.01
N ALA A 13 24.26 22.48 34.58
CA ALA A 13 23.28 21.74 33.79
C ALA A 13 22.46 22.64 32.85
N VAL A 14 22.02 23.82 33.33
CA VAL A 14 21.24 24.78 32.55
C VAL A 14 21.95 25.25 31.27
N PRO A 15 23.20 25.77 31.30
CA PRO A 15 23.90 26.19 30.10
C PRO A 15 24.26 25.03 29.17
N LEU A 16 24.52 23.82 29.69
CA LEU A 16 24.72 22.63 28.86
C LEU A 16 23.46 22.25 28.08
N ILE A 17 22.29 22.31 28.73
CA ILE A 17 20.99 22.09 28.08
C ILE A 17 20.74 23.19 27.04
N ALA A 18 21.00 24.46 27.37
CA ALA A 18 20.85 25.57 26.44
C ALA A 18 21.77 25.41 25.21
N LEU A 19 23.05 25.08 25.43
CA LEU A 19 24.02 24.82 24.36
C LEU A 19 23.57 23.65 23.47
N TYR A 20 23.07 22.57 24.07
CA TYR A 20 22.52 21.44 23.34
C TYR A 20 21.40 21.88 22.37
N PHE A 21 20.45 22.70 22.83
CA PHE A 21 19.38 23.22 21.97
C PHE A 21 19.91 24.17 20.88
N VAL A 22 20.88 25.03 21.20
CA VAL A 22 21.51 25.93 20.22
C VAL A 22 22.21 25.14 19.12
N VAL A 23 23.05 24.17 19.49
CA VAL A 23 23.76 23.30 18.52
C VAL A 23 22.76 22.54 17.66
N ARG A 24 21.72 21.95 18.27
CA ARG A 24 20.70 21.20 17.55
C ARG A 24 19.92 22.09 16.57
N ASN A 25 19.55 23.30 16.97
CA ASN A 25 18.87 24.25 16.09
C ASN A 25 19.77 24.74 14.95
N TYR A 26 21.05 24.99 15.23
CA TYR A 26 22.03 25.31 14.18
C TYR A 26 22.13 24.17 13.16
N TRP A 27 22.21 22.91 13.61
CA TRP A 27 22.25 21.74 12.72
C TRP A 27 20.96 21.56 11.91
N ARG A 28 19.80 21.91 12.46
CA ARG A 28 18.51 21.87 11.74
C ARG A 28 18.42 22.91 10.62
N LYS A 29 19.06 24.07 10.78
CA LYS A 29 19.03 25.19 9.81
C LYS A 29 20.23 25.22 8.86
N SER A 30 21.33 24.57 9.23
CA SER A 30 22.56 24.53 8.44
C SER A 30 22.55 23.42 7.40
N GLY A 31 23.02 23.74 6.19
CA GLY A 31 23.12 22.82 5.05
C GLY A 31 21.78 22.35 4.47
N THR A 32 21.87 21.43 3.51
CA THR A 32 20.73 20.79 2.86
C THR A 32 20.68 19.32 3.27
N HIS A 33 19.52 18.83 3.70
CA HIS A 33 19.32 17.41 4.00
C HIS A 33 17.97 16.96 3.46
N ILE A 34 18.03 16.31 2.30
CA ILE A 34 16.88 15.77 1.61
C ILE A 34 17.03 14.25 1.57
N LYS A 35 15.98 13.55 1.97
CA LYS A 35 15.82 12.11 1.78
C LYS A 35 15.02 11.87 0.51
N GLY A 36 15.28 10.76 -0.15
CA GLY A 36 14.53 10.44 -1.36
C GLY A 36 14.35 8.96 -1.58
N GLN A 37 13.33 8.64 -2.35
CA GLN A 37 12.97 7.31 -2.78
C GLN A 37 12.54 7.38 -4.24
N PHE A 38 12.83 6.33 -5.00
CA PHE A 38 12.33 6.19 -6.36
C PHE A 38 11.95 4.73 -6.62
N SER A 39 11.09 4.51 -7.61
CA SER A 39 10.73 3.17 -8.08
C SER A 39 11.04 3.03 -9.57
N ILE A 40 11.58 1.87 -9.96
CA ILE A 40 11.81 1.53 -11.36
C ILE A 40 10.81 0.44 -11.72
N SER A 41 10.07 0.64 -12.80
CA SER A 41 9.03 -0.26 -13.26
C SER A 41 9.23 -0.63 -14.73
N SER A 42 8.51 -1.68 -15.16
CA SER A 42 8.34 -2.07 -16.55
C SER A 42 6.84 -2.20 -16.82
N SER A 43 6.41 -1.79 -18.00
CA SER A 43 4.99 -1.84 -18.41
C SER A 43 4.86 -2.58 -19.74
N ALA A 44 3.68 -3.10 -20.05
CA ALA A 44 3.39 -3.65 -21.38
C ALA A 44 3.41 -2.57 -22.48
N TYR A 45 3.21 -1.31 -22.09
CA TYR A 45 3.20 -0.15 -22.98
C TYR A 45 4.59 0.46 -23.23
N ALA A 46 5.63 0.01 -22.52
CA ALA A 46 6.99 0.51 -22.70
C ALA A 46 7.99 -0.62 -22.89
N GLU A 47 8.80 -0.52 -23.95
CA GLU A 47 9.90 -1.46 -24.20
C GLU A 47 11.04 -1.31 -23.19
N ASP A 48 11.23 -0.08 -22.69
CA ASP A 48 12.28 0.29 -21.76
C ASP A 48 11.72 0.42 -20.33
N LYS A 49 12.50 -0.05 -19.35
CA LYS A 49 12.28 0.19 -17.92
C LYS A 49 12.38 1.69 -17.65
N TYR A 50 11.52 2.18 -16.79
CA TYR A 50 11.45 3.60 -16.48
C TYR A 50 11.28 3.85 -14.98
N VAL A 51 11.53 5.09 -14.57
CA VAL A 51 11.26 5.54 -13.22
C VAL A 51 9.78 5.84 -13.11
N ASN A 52 9.05 5.09 -12.28
CA ASN A 52 7.60 5.22 -12.15
C ASN A 52 7.18 6.24 -11.09
N SER A 53 8.00 6.42 -10.06
CA SER A 53 7.72 7.43 -9.04
C SER A 53 9.00 7.91 -8.36
N VAL A 54 8.93 9.14 -7.88
CA VAL A 54 9.96 9.77 -7.04
C VAL A 54 9.28 10.45 -5.87
N THR A 55 9.85 10.29 -4.68
CA THR A 55 9.47 11.02 -3.48
C THR A 55 10.71 11.66 -2.88
N LEU A 56 10.60 12.93 -2.50
CA LEU A 56 11.63 13.72 -1.84
C LEU A 56 11.06 14.28 -0.53
N GLU A 57 11.85 14.26 0.54
CA GLU A 57 11.48 14.80 1.85
C GLU A 57 12.57 15.75 2.34
N ASN A 58 12.19 16.98 2.66
CA ASN A 58 13.10 17.94 3.27
C ASN A 58 13.15 17.72 4.79
N PHE A 59 14.31 17.40 5.34
CA PHE A 59 14.47 17.15 6.78
C PHE A 59 15.14 18.32 7.51
N LYS A 60 15.25 19.48 6.86
CA LYS A 60 15.79 20.72 7.43
C LYS A 60 14.69 21.71 7.77
N ASP A 61 15.01 22.56 8.74
CA ASP A 61 14.20 23.71 9.13
C ASP A 61 14.49 24.93 8.24
N ARG A 62 14.49 24.70 6.92
CA ARG A 62 14.63 25.73 5.88
C ARG A 62 14.07 25.22 4.56
N SER A 63 13.54 26.11 3.74
CA SER A 63 13.11 25.74 2.39
C SER A 63 14.30 25.44 1.48
N VAL A 64 14.09 24.54 0.52
CA VAL A 64 15.04 24.23 -0.56
C VAL A 64 14.32 24.47 -1.88
N ILE A 65 14.94 25.24 -2.77
CA ILE A 65 14.45 25.47 -4.13
C ILE A 65 15.09 24.42 -5.03
N ILE A 66 14.26 23.69 -5.77
CA ILE A 66 14.66 22.63 -6.71
C ILE A 66 14.29 23.09 -8.11
N PHE A 67 15.27 23.08 -9.02
CA PHE A 67 15.09 23.45 -10.43
C PHE A 67 14.94 22.24 -11.33
N LYS A 68 15.66 21.14 -11.07
CA LYS A 68 15.56 19.90 -11.85
C LYS A 68 15.81 18.69 -10.96
N VAL A 69 15.17 17.58 -11.29
CA VAL A 69 15.35 16.29 -10.62
C VAL A 69 15.87 15.28 -11.62
N PHE A 70 16.99 14.63 -11.28
CA PHE A 70 17.61 13.61 -12.11
C PHE A 70 17.74 12.29 -11.35
N LEU A 71 17.62 11.17 -12.05
CA LEU A 71 18.18 9.89 -11.63
C LEU A 71 19.56 9.72 -12.26
N ARG A 72 20.60 9.79 -11.44
CA ARG A 72 21.95 9.41 -11.88
C ARG A 72 22.09 7.89 -11.84
N VAL A 73 22.33 7.28 -13.00
CA VAL A 73 22.57 5.84 -13.18
C VAL A 73 24.05 5.61 -13.47
N GLY A 74 24.73 4.89 -12.59
CA GLY A 74 26.17 4.69 -12.67
C GLY A 74 26.95 5.99 -12.40
N ALA A 75 28.05 6.17 -13.12
CA ALA A 75 28.91 7.34 -12.94
C ALA A 75 28.48 8.55 -13.77
N ASN A 76 27.82 8.32 -14.91
CA ASN A 76 27.80 9.25 -16.03
C ASN A 76 26.41 9.53 -16.60
N TYR A 77 25.44 8.63 -16.48
CA TYR A 77 24.11 8.84 -17.05
C TYR A 77 23.22 9.59 -16.06
N TYR A 78 22.63 10.70 -16.51
CA TYR A 78 21.62 11.46 -15.79
C TYR A 78 20.34 11.37 -16.60
N ILE A 79 19.33 10.72 -16.03
CA ILE A 79 17.99 10.66 -16.60
C ILE A 79 17.21 11.81 -15.95
N GLU A 80 16.74 12.76 -16.75
CA GLU A 80 15.86 13.82 -16.27
C GLU A 80 14.48 13.25 -15.92
N LEU A 81 13.93 13.68 -14.79
CA LEU A 81 12.64 13.21 -14.27
C LEU A 81 11.65 14.36 -14.18
N ASP A 82 12.07 15.47 -13.56
CA ASP A 82 11.29 16.71 -13.49
C ASP A 82 12.16 17.90 -13.91
N ASP A 83 11.57 18.80 -14.68
CA ASP A 83 12.12 20.12 -14.99
C ASP A 83 11.22 21.23 -14.44
N PHE A 84 11.79 22.03 -13.53
CA PHE A 84 11.18 23.16 -12.82
C PHE A 84 11.94 24.46 -13.11
N GLU A 85 12.69 24.56 -14.20
CA GLU A 85 13.51 25.72 -14.51
C GLU A 85 12.69 27.02 -14.60
N HIS A 86 11.46 26.93 -15.13
CA HIS A 86 10.54 28.06 -15.25
C HIS A 86 9.57 28.25 -14.06
N ASP A 87 9.32 27.20 -13.28
CA ASP A 87 8.49 27.26 -12.05
C ASP A 87 9.17 26.44 -10.93
N PRO A 88 10.17 27.01 -10.23
CA PRO A 88 11.00 26.27 -9.30
C PRO A 88 10.21 25.65 -8.16
N LYS A 89 10.41 24.35 -7.92
CA LYS A 89 9.75 23.67 -6.81
C LYS A 89 10.37 24.09 -5.48
N ILE A 90 9.61 24.83 -4.69
CA ILE A 90 9.98 25.20 -3.32
C ILE A 90 9.50 24.10 -2.38
N LEU A 91 10.45 23.33 -1.83
CA LEU A 91 10.19 22.33 -0.81
C LEU A 91 10.37 22.97 0.58
N LYS A 92 9.26 23.23 1.27
CA LYS A 92 9.22 23.87 2.60
C LYS A 92 9.89 22.99 3.67
N PRO A 93 10.18 23.55 4.85
CA PRO A 93 10.67 22.76 5.98
C PRO A 93 9.77 21.57 6.28
N TYR A 94 10.35 20.36 6.39
CA TYR A 94 9.60 19.14 6.71
C TYR A 94 8.50 18.74 5.72
N GLU A 95 8.53 19.32 4.51
CA GLU A 95 7.59 19.00 3.44
C GLU A 95 8.09 17.82 2.60
N SER A 96 7.14 17.06 2.06
CA SER A 96 7.37 16.01 1.09
C SER A 96 6.82 16.40 -0.28
N TYR A 97 7.53 15.98 -1.33
CA TYR A 97 7.11 16.09 -2.72
C TYR A 97 7.11 14.69 -3.32
N SER A 98 6.03 14.32 -4.02
CA SER A 98 5.93 13.05 -4.73
C SER A 98 5.40 13.28 -6.13
N SER A 99 6.02 12.60 -7.10
CA SER A 99 5.62 12.58 -8.50
C SER A 99 5.50 11.14 -8.99
N HIS A 100 4.52 10.92 -9.88
CA HIS A 100 4.32 9.66 -10.57
C HIS A 100 4.45 9.91 -12.07
N TYR A 101 5.16 9.02 -12.75
CA TYR A 101 5.46 9.14 -14.16
C TYR A 101 4.85 7.98 -14.94
N ASP A 102 4.36 8.31 -16.12
CA ASP A 102 3.88 7.33 -17.08
C ASP A 102 5.04 6.61 -17.78
N PRO A 103 4.76 5.48 -18.45
CA PRO A 103 5.77 4.76 -19.21
C PRO A 103 6.42 5.64 -20.28
N VAL A 104 7.73 5.46 -20.50
CA VAL A 104 8.49 6.19 -21.53
C VAL A 104 8.43 5.45 -22.87
N ASP A 105 8.36 6.21 -23.97
CA ASP A 105 8.50 5.63 -25.30
C ASP A 105 9.93 5.14 -25.56
N PHE A 106 10.92 5.98 -25.24
CA PHE A 106 12.34 5.66 -25.32
C PHE A 106 13.20 6.70 -24.60
N TYR A 107 14.46 6.34 -24.33
CA TYR A 107 15.49 7.30 -23.91
C TYR A 107 16.33 7.74 -25.10
N CYS A 108 16.72 9.02 -25.14
CA CYS A 108 17.63 9.55 -26.14
C CYS A 108 18.81 10.28 -25.50
N VAL A 109 19.92 10.31 -26.23
CA VAL A 109 21.05 11.21 -25.99
C VAL A 109 21.34 11.89 -27.32
N ASN A 110 21.17 13.21 -27.36
CA ASN A 110 21.16 13.99 -28.60
C ASN A 110 20.09 13.44 -29.58
N MET A 111 20.50 13.02 -30.77
CA MET A 111 19.59 12.46 -31.80
C MET A 111 19.55 10.92 -31.81
N ASN A 112 20.24 10.26 -30.88
CA ASN A 112 20.35 8.80 -30.87
C ASN A 112 19.53 8.18 -29.72
N ARG A 113 18.77 7.13 -30.03
CA ARG A 113 18.10 6.30 -29.02
C ARG A 113 19.13 5.51 -28.21
N ILE A 114 18.99 5.49 -26.89
CA ILE A 114 19.82 4.71 -25.98
C ILE A 114 18.97 3.71 -25.19
N LYS A 115 19.47 2.48 -25.02
CA LYS A 115 18.81 1.46 -24.20
C LYS A 115 19.41 1.45 -22.80
N LEU A 116 18.59 1.73 -21.78
CA LEU A 116 19.02 1.78 -20.37
C LEU A 116 18.57 0.57 -19.55
N ASN A 117 17.84 -0.37 -20.18
CA ASN A 117 17.25 -1.55 -19.54
C ASN A 117 18.20 -2.35 -18.65
N GLU A 118 19.41 -2.63 -19.13
CA GLU A 118 20.42 -3.38 -18.37
C GLU A 118 20.93 -2.60 -17.15
N LEU A 119 21.14 -1.29 -17.31
CA LEU A 119 21.65 -0.42 -16.26
C LEU A 119 20.59 -0.18 -15.17
N LEU A 120 19.34 0.07 -15.58
CA LEU A 120 18.21 0.24 -14.68
C LEU A 120 17.85 -1.05 -13.96
N GLY A 121 17.95 -2.20 -14.64
CA GLY A 121 17.67 -3.52 -14.06
C GLY A 121 18.78 -4.09 -13.18
N SER A 122 20.03 -3.67 -13.35
CA SER A 122 21.16 -4.24 -12.62
C SER A 122 21.29 -3.67 -11.20
N SER A 123 21.34 -4.54 -10.21
CA SER A 123 21.64 -4.16 -8.81
C SER A 123 23.10 -3.75 -8.60
N LYS A 124 24.01 -4.11 -9.52
CA LYS A 124 25.43 -3.72 -9.45
C LYS A 124 25.65 -2.24 -9.77
N VAL A 125 24.75 -1.65 -10.57
CA VAL A 125 24.85 -0.26 -10.99
C VAL A 125 24.18 0.63 -9.94
N LYS A 126 24.99 1.49 -9.30
CA LYS A 126 24.51 2.46 -8.31
C LYS A 126 23.59 3.49 -8.96
N LYS A 127 22.52 3.86 -8.25
CA LYS A 127 21.51 4.80 -8.71
C LYS A 127 21.23 5.80 -7.60
N HIS A 128 21.30 7.09 -7.91
CA HIS A 128 21.11 8.15 -6.93
C HIS A 128 20.24 9.26 -7.52
N LEU A 129 19.32 9.78 -6.71
CA LEU A 129 18.64 11.02 -7.07
C LEU A 129 19.62 12.19 -6.94
N VAL A 130 19.60 13.07 -7.92
CA VAL A 130 20.43 14.27 -7.98
C VAL A 130 19.51 15.45 -8.26
N LEU A 131 19.60 16.45 -7.40
CA LEU A 131 18.78 17.65 -7.47
C LEU A 131 19.64 18.81 -7.93
N SER A 132 19.14 19.58 -8.88
CA SER A 132 19.64 20.94 -9.13
C SER A 132 18.95 21.88 -8.16
N THR A 133 19.70 22.50 -7.25
CA THR A 133 19.15 23.38 -6.21
C THR A 133 19.76 24.78 -6.28
N SER A 134 19.22 25.73 -5.54
CA SER A 134 19.81 27.08 -5.39
C SER A 134 21.24 27.10 -4.84
N HIS A 135 21.66 26.02 -4.16
CA HIS A 135 23.04 25.84 -3.65
C HIS A 135 23.90 24.99 -4.59
N GLY A 136 23.42 24.75 -5.82
CA GLY A 136 24.04 23.89 -6.81
C GLY A 136 23.59 22.44 -6.74
N LYS A 137 24.46 21.53 -7.20
CA LYS A 137 24.18 20.10 -7.28
C LYS A 137 24.09 19.46 -5.90
N TYR A 138 22.96 18.84 -5.60
CA TYR A 138 22.76 18.05 -4.39
C TYR A 138 22.54 16.57 -4.74
N VAL A 139 23.33 15.67 -4.16
CA VAL A 139 23.12 14.22 -4.32
C VAL A 139 22.38 13.71 -3.10
N VAL A 140 21.22 13.10 -3.32
CA VAL A 140 20.40 12.48 -2.26
C VAL A 140 21.12 11.22 -1.77
N LYS A 141 21.54 11.25 -0.51
CA LYS A 141 22.32 10.16 0.11
C LYS A 141 21.46 9.16 0.87
N GLU A 142 20.35 9.62 1.43
CA GLU A 142 19.55 8.83 2.35
C GLU A 142 18.21 8.44 1.73
N TRP A 143 17.88 7.17 1.92
CA TRP A 143 16.60 6.61 1.52
C TRP A 143 15.52 6.92 2.55
N ILE A 144 14.28 7.14 2.09
CA ILE A 144 13.13 7.29 2.97
C ILE A 144 12.79 5.94 3.59
N LYS A 145 12.98 5.80 4.90
CA LYS A 145 12.65 4.59 5.65
C LYS A 145 11.16 4.59 6.00
N ARG A 146 10.33 4.12 5.07
CA ARG A 146 8.92 3.84 5.35
C ARG A 146 8.81 2.53 6.13
N TRP A 147 8.09 2.57 7.25
CA TRP A 147 7.70 1.35 7.95
C TRP A 147 6.42 0.79 7.32
N ASP A 148 6.42 -0.52 7.09
CA ASP A 148 5.28 -1.28 6.58
C ASP A 148 5.29 -2.66 7.26
N PRO A 149 4.17 -3.15 7.82
CA PRO A 149 4.07 -4.47 8.44
C PRO A 149 4.52 -5.63 7.53
N ILE A 150 4.50 -5.44 6.21
CA ILE A 150 5.00 -6.43 5.25
C ILE A 150 6.50 -6.68 5.46
N PHE A 151 7.28 -5.65 5.78
CA PHE A 151 8.71 -5.83 6.08
C PHE A 151 8.89 -6.60 7.38
N ASP A 152 8.09 -6.30 8.41
CA ASP A 152 8.13 -7.00 9.69
C ASP A 152 7.72 -8.48 9.57
N PHE A 153 6.87 -8.83 8.58
CA PHE A 153 6.56 -10.22 8.25
C PHE A 153 7.78 -10.99 7.73
N PHE A 154 8.60 -10.38 6.88
CA PHE A 154 9.81 -11.05 6.37
C PHE A 154 10.87 -11.27 7.45
N ASP A 155 10.91 -10.39 8.45
CA ASP A 155 11.76 -10.57 9.64
C ASP A 155 11.16 -11.57 10.64
N ASN A 156 9.83 -11.65 10.71
CA ASN A 156 9.10 -12.59 11.55
C ASN A 156 7.77 -13.02 10.91
N HIS A 157 7.71 -14.25 10.41
CA HIS A 157 6.52 -14.81 9.73
C HIS A 157 5.27 -14.92 10.64
N MET A 158 5.38 -14.62 11.93
CA MET A 158 4.21 -14.50 12.83
C MET A 158 3.48 -13.16 12.72
N THR A 159 4.04 -12.17 12.01
CA THR A 159 3.40 -10.88 11.77
C THR A 159 2.39 -11.00 10.64
N ALA A 160 1.12 -10.69 10.88
CA ALA A 160 0.12 -10.68 9.81
C ALA A 160 -0.29 -9.24 9.47
N SER A 161 -0.24 -8.87 8.18
CA SER A 161 -0.85 -7.63 7.69
C SER A 161 -2.31 -7.91 7.38
N VAL A 162 -3.22 -7.38 8.20
CA VAL A 162 -4.67 -7.56 8.03
C VAL A 162 -5.22 -6.37 7.27
N LEU A 163 -5.75 -6.62 6.07
CA LEU A 163 -6.37 -5.61 5.23
C LEU A 163 -7.89 -5.59 5.45
N PRO A 164 -8.49 -4.45 5.80
CA PRO A 164 -9.95 -4.34 5.85
C PRO A 164 -10.51 -4.34 4.43
N MET A 165 -11.24 -5.39 4.07
CA MET A 165 -11.96 -5.46 2.80
C MET A 165 -13.24 -4.62 2.90
N ARG A 166 -13.30 -3.52 2.14
CA ARG A 166 -14.45 -2.61 2.11
C ARG A 166 -15.19 -2.72 0.79
N PRO A 167 -16.53 -2.85 0.80
CA PRO A 167 -17.33 -2.85 -0.41
C PRO A 167 -17.32 -1.45 -1.06
N LYS A 168 -17.64 -1.38 -2.36
CA LYS A 168 -17.83 -0.11 -3.07
C LYS A 168 -19.04 0.63 -2.47
N GLU A 169 -19.01 1.95 -2.40
CA GLU A 169 -20.08 2.76 -1.79
C GLU A 169 -21.46 2.44 -2.36
N SER A 170 -21.56 2.20 -3.67
CA SER A 170 -22.82 1.85 -4.35
C SER A 170 -23.46 0.54 -3.89
N THR A 171 -22.70 -0.34 -3.22
CA THR A 171 -23.19 -1.65 -2.75
C THR A 171 -23.66 -1.64 -1.30
N GLY A 172 -23.24 -0.68 -0.47
CA GLY A 172 -23.59 -0.63 0.96
C GLY A 172 -22.72 -1.53 1.86
N TYR A 173 -22.93 -1.44 3.19
CA TYR A 173 -22.10 -2.10 4.21
C TYR A 173 -22.92 -3.09 5.03
N TYR A 174 -22.76 -4.39 4.80
CA TYR A 174 -23.64 -5.40 5.40
C TYR A 174 -22.96 -6.58 6.12
N GLY A 175 -21.62 -6.65 6.08
CA GLY A 175 -20.83 -7.73 6.71
C GLY A 175 -20.69 -8.98 5.82
N SER A 176 -19.91 -9.96 6.29
CA SER A 176 -19.60 -11.19 5.54
C SER A 176 -20.69 -12.26 5.62
N GLU A 177 -21.55 -12.19 6.63
CA GLU A 177 -22.62 -13.17 6.90
C GLU A 177 -23.82 -13.02 5.96
N VAL A 178 -23.89 -11.95 5.16
CA VAL A 178 -25.01 -11.75 4.22
C VAL A 178 -24.93 -12.79 3.12
N LYS A 179 -26.08 -13.44 2.86
CA LYS A 179 -26.24 -14.41 1.79
C LYS A 179 -26.76 -13.76 0.50
N TYR A 180 -27.78 -12.90 0.64
CA TYR A 180 -28.39 -12.23 -0.51
C TYR A 180 -28.66 -10.75 -0.22
N LEU A 181 -28.68 -9.94 -1.29
CA LEU A 181 -29.15 -8.56 -1.27
C LEU A 181 -30.40 -8.45 -2.11
N ALA A 182 -31.54 -8.19 -1.47
CA ALA A 182 -32.80 -7.91 -2.15
C ALA A 182 -32.90 -6.41 -2.43
N ARG A 183 -32.83 -6.03 -3.70
CA ARG A 183 -33.03 -4.66 -4.16
C ARG A 183 -34.47 -4.50 -4.60
N LEU A 184 -35.19 -3.65 -3.89
CA LEU A 184 -36.58 -3.35 -4.12
C LEU A 184 -36.67 -1.98 -4.79
N LEU A 185 -37.31 -1.90 -5.95
CA LEU A 185 -37.70 -0.65 -6.57
C LEU A 185 -39.13 -0.31 -6.12
N THR A 186 -39.32 0.80 -5.44
CA THR A 186 -40.67 1.29 -5.06
C THR A 186 -41.33 2.05 -6.22
N GLU A 187 -42.66 2.19 -6.19
CA GLU A 187 -43.44 2.92 -7.20
C GLU A 187 -42.98 4.38 -7.37
N ASP A 188 -42.49 4.98 -6.28
CA ASP A 188 -41.95 6.34 -6.24
C ASP A 188 -40.52 6.46 -6.84
N GLY A 189 -39.95 5.35 -7.34
CA GLY A 189 -38.61 5.29 -7.93
C GLY A 189 -37.46 5.13 -6.93
N TYR A 190 -37.74 5.04 -5.62
CA TYR A 190 -36.69 4.80 -4.62
C TYR A 190 -36.22 3.35 -4.64
N LYS A 191 -34.88 3.19 -4.63
CA LYS A 191 -34.21 1.89 -4.50
C LYS A 191 -33.91 1.61 -3.04
N LYS A 192 -34.50 0.55 -2.49
CA LYS A 192 -34.23 0.07 -1.14
C LYS A 192 -33.50 -1.28 -1.22
N THR A 193 -32.30 -1.34 -0.66
CA THR A 193 -31.55 -2.59 -0.55
C THR A 193 -31.75 -3.18 0.83
N VAL A 194 -32.24 -4.41 0.89
CA VAL A 194 -32.44 -5.16 2.14
C VAL A 194 -31.46 -6.33 2.17
N PRO A 195 -30.52 -6.38 3.13
CA PRO A 195 -29.66 -7.53 3.29
C PRO A 195 -30.44 -8.67 3.94
N VAL A 196 -30.23 -9.88 3.40
CA VAL A 196 -30.85 -11.13 3.84
C VAL A 196 -29.75 -12.08 4.32
N TYR A 197 -29.86 -12.49 5.58
CA TYR A 197 -28.94 -13.38 6.27
C TYR A 197 -29.45 -14.83 6.28
N PRO A 198 -28.57 -15.84 6.39
CA PRO A 198 -28.97 -17.24 6.49
C PRO A 198 -29.95 -17.53 7.63
N SER A 199 -29.88 -16.77 8.73
CA SER A 199 -30.69 -16.93 9.93
C SER A 199 -31.99 -16.10 9.94
N ASP A 200 -32.28 -15.35 8.87
CA ASP A 200 -33.47 -14.47 8.80
C ASP A 200 -34.80 -15.24 8.69
N TYR A 201 -34.79 -16.58 8.61
CA TYR A 201 -36.01 -17.39 8.79
C TYR A 201 -36.47 -17.42 10.26
N ASN A 202 -35.54 -17.25 11.22
CA ASN A 202 -35.84 -17.22 12.65
C ASN A 202 -36.29 -15.83 13.13
N TYR A 203 -35.90 -14.76 12.41
CA TYR A 203 -36.15 -13.38 12.79
C TYR A 203 -36.85 -12.62 11.66
N PRO A 204 -38.02 -12.00 11.91
CA PRO A 204 -38.75 -11.31 10.85
C PRO A 204 -37.96 -10.09 10.34
N ARG A 205 -37.44 -10.20 9.11
CA ARG A 205 -36.73 -9.11 8.40
C ARG A 205 -37.70 -8.13 7.72
N PHE A 206 -38.85 -8.64 7.31
CA PHE A 206 -39.93 -7.89 6.70
C PHE A 206 -41.10 -7.79 7.68
N GLU A 207 -41.79 -6.66 7.71
CA GLU A 207 -42.85 -6.40 8.71
C GLU A 207 -44.07 -7.31 8.54
N LYS A 208 -44.42 -7.67 7.30
CA LYS A 208 -45.68 -8.34 6.98
C LYS A 208 -45.58 -9.86 6.77
N PHE A 209 -44.38 -10.40 6.61
CA PHE A 209 -44.18 -11.82 6.33
C PHE A 209 -42.82 -12.29 6.84
N ARG A 210 -42.65 -13.62 6.95
CA ARG A 210 -41.39 -14.26 7.33
C ARG A 210 -40.80 -15.01 6.15
N LEU A 211 -39.48 -15.03 6.09
CA LEU A 211 -38.75 -15.85 5.15
C LEU A 211 -38.79 -17.32 5.62
N THR A 212 -38.86 -18.25 4.67
CA THR A 212 -38.81 -19.69 4.94
C THR A 212 -37.42 -20.24 4.60
N GLU A 213 -37.02 -21.36 5.20
CA GLU A 213 -35.74 -22.01 4.84
C GLU A 213 -35.69 -22.36 3.33
N GLU A 214 -36.83 -22.77 2.75
CA GLU A 214 -36.96 -23.07 1.33
C GLU A 214 -36.69 -21.84 0.45
N SER A 215 -37.24 -20.68 0.83
CA SER A 215 -37.02 -19.41 0.12
C SER A 215 -35.55 -18.98 0.13
N LEU A 216 -34.77 -19.37 1.16
CA LEU A 216 -33.35 -19.02 1.28
C LEU A 216 -32.41 -20.01 0.61
N SER A 217 -32.94 -21.10 0.02
CA SER A 217 -32.11 -22.17 -0.54
C SER A 217 -31.35 -21.75 -1.80
N SER A 218 -31.93 -20.91 -2.67
CA SER A 218 -31.26 -20.33 -3.84
C SER A 218 -31.69 -18.89 -4.10
N ARG A 219 -30.92 -18.19 -4.94
CA ARG A 219 -31.21 -16.82 -5.38
C ARG A 219 -32.57 -16.74 -6.08
N GLU A 220 -32.84 -17.68 -6.98
CA GLU A 220 -34.07 -17.74 -7.79
C GLU A 220 -35.30 -17.95 -6.92
N LYS A 221 -35.24 -18.84 -5.91
CA LYS A 221 -36.37 -19.08 -5.02
C LYS A 221 -36.66 -17.90 -4.09
N LEU A 222 -35.62 -17.18 -3.67
CA LEU A 222 -35.80 -15.97 -2.88
C LEU A 222 -36.45 -14.87 -3.73
N GLU A 223 -36.03 -14.74 -4.98
CA GLU A 223 -36.61 -13.80 -5.95
C GLU A 223 -38.08 -14.12 -6.20
N GLU A 224 -38.41 -15.39 -6.51
CA GLU A 224 -39.78 -15.87 -6.71
C GLU A 224 -40.66 -15.62 -5.47
N PHE A 225 -40.16 -15.96 -4.28
CA PHE A 225 -40.88 -15.74 -3.03
C PHE A 225 -41.16 -14.25 -2.78
N LEU A 226 -40.18 -13.37 -3.02
CA LEU A 226 -40.36 -11.93 -2.83
C LEU A 226 -41.31 -11.34 -3.88
N THR A 227 -41.30 -11.84 -5.13
CA THR A 227 -42.26 -11.43 -6.15
C THR A 227 -43.68 -11.85 -5.80
N ASP A 228 -43.89 -13.06 -5.26
CA ASP A 228 -45.20 -13.51 -4.79
C ASP A 228 -45.72 -12.64 -3.64
N GLN A 229 -44.84 -12.25 -2.71
CA GLN A 229 -45.21 -11.34 -1.63
C GLN A 229 -45.50 -9.91 -2.12
N ALA A 230 -44.88 -9.47 -3.21
CA ALA A 230 -45.21 -8.21 -3.86
C ALA A 230 -46.61 -8.26 -4.52
N ILE A 231 -46.92 -9.33 -5.25
CA ILE A 231 -48.24 -9.53 -5.88
C ILE A 231 -49.35 -9.59 -4.83
N ASN A 232 -49.08 -10.25 -3.69
CA ASN A 232 -50.03 -10.34 -2.57
C ASN A 232 -50.18 -9.03 -1.77
N GLY A 233 -49.50 -7.94 -2.15
CA GLY A 233 -49.59 -6.63 -1.50
C GLY A 233 -48.85 -6.54 -0.15
N ASN A 234 -48.05 -7.56 0.18
CA ASN A 234 -47.24 -7.59 1.40
C ASN A 234 -45.96 -6.76 1.25
N ILE A 235 -45.52 -6.49 0.02
CA ILE A 235 -44.42 -5.57 -0.30
C ILE A 235 -44.91 -4.54 -1.31
N LYS A 236 -44.65 -3.25 -1.05
CA LYS A 236 -44.87 -2.18 -2.03
C LYS A 236 -43.63 -2.05 -2.92
N CYS A 237 -43.52 -2.86 -3.96
CA CYS A 237 -42.43 -2.75 -4.94
C CYS A 237 -42.91 -3.04 -6.36
N VAL A 238 -42.33 -2.35 -7.32
CA VAL A 238 -42.51 -2.53 -8.76
C VAL A 238 -41.62 -3.64 -9.29
N ASP A 239 -40.40 -3.73 -8.76
CA ASP A 239 -39.38 -4.68 -9.21
C ASP A 239 -38.56 -5.18 -8.02
N VAL A 240 -38.13 -6.44 -8.13
CA VAL A 240 -37.34 -7.15 -7.12
C VAL A 240 -36.15 -7.80 -7.81
N GLU A 241 -34.95 -7.33 -7.50
CA GLU A 241 -33.70 -7.94 -7.95
C GLU A 241 -33.00 -8.58 -6.74
N VAL A 242 -32.76 -9.89 -6.79
CA VAL A 242 -31.97 -10.59 -5.76
C VAL A 242 -30.56 -10.85 -6.28
N VAL A 243 -29.58 -10.29 -5.59
CA VAL A 243 -28.15 -10.45 -5.89
C VAL A 243 -27.50 -11.36 -4.87
N ASP A 244 -26.75 -12.35 -5.34
CA ASP A 244 -25.91 -13.20 -4.50
C ASP A 244 -24.74 -12.41 -3.92
N ALA A 245 -24.59 -12.45 -2.59
CA ALA A 245 -23.56 -11.70 -1.89
C ALA A 245 -22.16 -12.29 -2.06
N ASP A 246 -22.01 -13.60 -2.26
CA ASP A 246 -20.73 -14.25 -2.54
C ASP A 246 -20.24 -13.87 -3.94
N GLU A 247 -21.11 -13.94 -4.95
CA GLU A 247 -20.77 -13.53 -6.32
C GLU A 247 -20.41 -12.04 -6.39
N LEU A 248 -21.17 -11.20 -5.68
CA LEU A 248 -20.88 -9.78 -5.59
C LEU A 248 -19.52 -9.50 -4.94
N ARG A 249 -19.17 -10.23 -3.87
CA ARG A 249 -17.87 -10.14 -3.22
C ARG A 249 -16.74 -10.59 -4.13
N LYS A 250 -16.91 -11.71 -4.83
CA LYS A 250 -15.94 -12.21 -5.81
C LYS A 250 -15.67 -11.19 -6.91
N LYS A 251 -16.73 -10.56 -7.44
CA LYS A 251 -16.61 -9.50 -8.45
C LYS A 251 -15.92 -8.25 -7.91
N ASN A 252 -16.20 -7.87 -6.66
CA ASN A 252 -15.62 -6.69 -6.04
C ASN A 252 -14.14 -6.86 -5.65
N TYR A 253 -13.76 -8.05 -5.18
CA TYR A 253 -12.42 -8.32 -4.65
C TYR A 253 -11.52 -9.15 -5.58
N GLY A 254 -12.08 -9.66 -6.69
CA GLY A 254 -11.36 -10.41 -7.73
C GLY A 254 -10.98 -11.85 -7.36
N HIS A 255 -11.40 -12.35 -6.21
CA HIS A 255 -11.14 -13.72 -5.75
C HIS A 255 -12.16 -14.18 -4.69
N ASP A 256 -12.20 -15.49 -4.45
CA ASP A 256 -13.04 -16.11 -3.42
C ASP A 256 -12.29 -16.27 -2.09
N PHE A 257 -13.03 -16.17 -0.99
CA PHE A 257 -12.52 -16.39 0.37
C PHE A 257 -13.02 -17.74 0.89
N GLU A 258 -12.33 -18.83 0.54
CA GLU A 258 -12.76 -20.19 0.90
C GLU A 258 -12.55 -20.54 2.38
N LYS A 259 -11.58 -19.90 3.04
CA LYS A 259 -11.15 -20.28 4.39
C LYS A 259 -11.24 -19.10 5.33
N VAL A 260 -12.08 -19.26 6.36
CA VAL A 260 -12.09 -18.38 7.53
C VAL A 260 -11.06 -18.91 8.52
N VAL A 261 -10.12 -18.07 8.91
CA VAL A 261 -9.11 -18.38 9.92
C VAL A 261 -9.30 -17.43 11.08
N GLU A 262 -9.51 -17.99 12.26
CA GLU A 262 -9.57 -17.19 13.49
C GLU A 262 -8.18 -16.69 13.88
N ALA A 263 -8.11 -15.40 14.22
CA ALA A 263 -6.87 -14.78 14.67
C ALA A 263 -6.46 -15.37 16.03
N LYS A 264 -5.23 -15.89 16.11
CA LYS A 264 -4.66 -16.42 17.35
C LYS A 264 -3.85 -15.35 18.06
N HIS A 265 -4.06 -15.21 19.37
CA HIS A 265 -3.21 -14.38 20.21
C HIS A 265 -1.93 -15.14 20.58
N TYR A 266 -0.77 -14.54 20.32
CA TYR A 266 0.53 -15.07 20.71
C TYR A 266 1.14 -14.23 21.84
N SER A 267 1.77 -14.89 22.81
CA SER A 267 2.48 -14.17 23.89
C SER A 267 3.74 -13.47 23.34
N TRP A 268 4.19 -12.42 24.04
CA TRP A 268 5.38 -11.65 23.63
C TRP A 268 6.62 -12.53 23.44
N PHE A 269 6.86 -13.48 24.35
CA PHE A 269 7.98 -14.43 24.23
C PHE A 269 7.86 -15.29 22.97
N PHE A 270 6.66 -15.79 22.70
CA PHE A 270 6.42 -16.62 21.52
C PHE A 270 6.65 -15.83 20.23
N TYR A 271 6.17 -14.58 20.17
CA TYR A 271 6.38 -13.71 19.02
C TYR A 271 7.86 -13.36 18.82
N VAL A 272 8.55 -12.86 19.86
CA VAL A 272 9.90 -12.30 19.74
C VAL A 272 10.97 -13.39 19.59
N VAL A 273 10.82 -14.54 20.26
CA VAL A 273 11.83 -15.60 20.28
C VAL A 273 11.45 -16.72 19.33
N VAL A 274 10.31 -17.38 19.57
CA VAL A 274 9.89 -18.56 18.79
C VAL A 274 9.58 -18.18 17.35
N GLY A 275 8.90 -17.06 17.12
CA GLY A 275 8.60 -16.54 15.78
C GLY A 275 9.84 -16.31 14.93
N LYS A 276 10.86 -15.65 15.48
CA LYS A 276 12.13 -15.43 14.77
C LYS A 276 12.86 -16.72 14.45
N LEU A 277 12.92 -17.67 15.39
CA LEU A 277 13.55 -18.98 15.15
C LEU A 277 12.82 -19.76 14.04
N LEU A 278 11.49 -19.81 14.08
CA LEU A 278 10.69 -20.48 13.05
C LEU A 278 10.82 -19.79 11.69
N THR A 279 10.96 -18.46 11.67
CA THR A 279 11.19 -17.68 10.45
C THR A 279 12.52 -18.05 9.80
N ILE A 280 13.60 -18.16 10.59
CA ILE A 280 14.91 -18.62 10.11
C ILE A 280 14.81 -20.03 9.51
N LEU A 281 14.17 -20.97 10.21
CA LEU A 281 13.98 -22.33 9.72
C LEU A 281 13.17 -22.38 8.42
N SER A 282 12.10 -21.59 8.33
CA SER A 282 11.28 -21.45 7.12
C SER A 282 12.09 -20.89 5.94
N ASN A 283 12.89 -19.85 6.18
CA ASN A 283 13.75 -19.24 5.16
C ASN A 283 14.83 -20.20 4.65
N ILE A 284 15.42 -21.00 5.54
CA ILE A 284 16.37 -22.05 5.16
C ILE A 284 15.68 -23.11 4.29
N ARG A 285 14.49 -23.57 4.68
CA ARG A 285 13.70 -24.54 3.90
C ARG A 285 13.36 -23.99 2.52
N LEU A 286 12.88 -22.74 2.44
CA LEU A 286 12.57 -22.05 1.18
C LEU A 286 13.80 -21.91 0.29
N TYR A 287 14.97 -21.60 0.86
CA TYR A 287 16.23 -21.54 0.11
C TYR A 287 16.56 -22.86 -0.57
N PHE A 288 16.42 -24.00 0.12
CA PHE A 288 16.65 -25.32 -0.47
C PHE A 288 15.65 -25.66 -1.57
N ILE A 289 14.37 -25.35 -1.37
CA ILE A 289 13.30 -25.53 -2.36
C ILE A 289 13.63 -24.71 -3.62
N ASN A 290 13.90 -23.41 -3.46
CA ASN A 290 14.25 -22.51 -4.56
C ASN A 290 15.51 -22.96 -5.30
N ARG A 291 16.51 -23.50 -4.60
CA ARG A 291 17.72 -24.05 -5.22
C ARG A 291 17.40 -25.29 -6.06
N LYS A 292 16.49 -26.16 -5.61
CA LYS A 292 16.01 -27.33 -6.38
C LYS A 292 15.28 -26.89 -7.65
N HIS A 293 14.35 -25.94 -7.54
CA HIS A 293 13.65 -25.38 -8.71
C HIS A 293 14.60 -24.71 -9.70
N LYS A 294 15.57 -23.92 -9.23
CA LYS A 294 16.56 -23.28 -10.10
C LYS A 294 17.41 -24.28 -10.87
N LYS A 295 17.76 -25.42 -10.25
CA LYS A 295 18.47 -26.51 -10.94
C LYS A 295 17.58 -27.17 -11.99
N ALA A 296 16.31 -27.47 -11.66
CA ALA A 296 15.35 -28.05 -12.59
C ALA A 296 15.10 -27.14 -13.81
N ASN A 297 14.86 -25.84 -13.59
CA ASN A 297 14.64 -24.88 -14.68
C ASN A 297 15.86 -24.73 -15.59
N LYS A 298 17.09 -24.75 -15.03
CA LYS A 298 18.31 -24.76 -15.83
C LYS A 298 18.49 -26.04 -16.65
N ALA A 299 18.05 -27.19 -16.13
CA ALA A 299 18.07 -28.45 -16.88
C ALA A 299 17.06 -28.40 -18.03
N LEU A 300 15.83 -27.95 -17.78
CA LEU A 300 14.78 -27.79 -18.80
C LEU A 300 15.22 -26.86 -19.94
N GLN A 301 15.82 -25.71 -19.62
CA GLN A 301 16.35 -24.77 -20.62
C GLN A 301 17.52 -25.32 -21.44
N ARG A 302 18.23 -26.33 -20.94
CA ARG A 302 19.31 -27.01 -21.67
C ARG A 302 18.80 -28.10 -22.59
N THR A 303 17.69 -28.77 -22.23
CA THR A 303 17.02 -29.78 -23.07
C THR A 303 16.10 -29.16 -24.13
N SER A 304 15.69 -27.91 -23.97
CA SER A 304 14.85 -27.17 -24.93
C SER A 304 15.65 -26.32 -25.93
N ARG A 305 16.98 -26.45 -25.95
CA ARG A 305 17.90 -25.87 -26.94
C ARG A 305 18.50 -26.99 -27.76
#